data_AF-A0A7S1AW25-F1
#
_entry.id   AF-A0A7S1AW25-F1
#
_cell.length_a   1.000
_cell.length_b   1.000
_cell.length_c   1.000
_cell.angle_alpha   90.00
_cell.angle_beta   90.00
_cell.angle_gamma   90.00
#
_symmetry.space_group_name_H-M   'P 1'
#
loop_
_entity.id
_entity.type
_entity.pdbx_description
1 polymer ?
#
loop_
_entity_poly.entity_id
_entity_poly.type
_entity_poly.pdbx_seq_one_letter_code
_entity_poly.pdbx_strand_id
1 'polypeptide(L)'
;LAQAIFGSSKTPSVHCFSQVVCPFDMCFFSLVLNAAAFWATRPGLVGSAVVSCTDDGNDYEYSESVSGTVRTITTNHCPNHPTYNLNPNYAVGESTTYRVPAFPSFVGTTTASGTASASIDLSEQGGAVGVLFSGGKLFSPYGGAGYGQVSGYSTSAIYNEANTFDQCGGHASSSTQPSYHYHGPPPCLLRQLGQADASHSPQVGWALDGFPIYGPRGPSGVMMQTCTVTDGTYGVDVCTDDCGGYYSADDSIDNFVYRYYLMGNYGDGTSCDVPGCPSPTSAYHPSSPLCFRGCCPSGVSCSLSAIDTCTSDDSDGYTASFSVSVPTINGMSLASGLPQNTGGCPCGALACSVPCDVSDWASAGCGSPSPSPQNCPATPSPTMSPVTSPTMSPAMSPTMSPAMSPTMSSTMSPTVSPAASPTMKPTMSPTTSPTMSPTMSPTMSPTMSPT
;
A
#
# COMPACT_ATOMS: atom_id res chain seq x y z
N LEU A 1 48.23 33.10 3.99
CA LEU A 1 49.20 33.96 4.73
C LEU A 1 48.41 34.96 5.58
N ALA A 2 49.07 35.83 6.36
CA ALA A 2 48.51 36.89 7.22
C ALA A 2 47.26 37.63 6.65
N GLN A 3 46.25 38.06 7.43
CA GLN A 3 46.25 39.20 8.38
C GLN A 3 46.75 40.53 7.73
N ALA A 4 46.11 41.70 7.84
CA ALA A 4 44.87 42.06 8.57
C ALA A 4 44.29 43.48 8.22
N ILE A 5 42.99 43.68 8.48
CA ILE A 5 42.33 44.88 9.11
C ILE A 5 42.12 46.23 8.35
N PHE A 6 40.89 46.79 8.52
CA PHE A 6 40.32 48.13 8.18
C PHE A 6 40.33 48.62 6.71
N GLY A 7 39.36 49.41 6.21
CA GLY A 7 38.08 49.88 6.77
C GLY A 7 37.37 50.99 5.92
N SER A 8 36.15 51.39 6.30
CA SER A 8 35.41 52.63 5.88
C SER A 8 34.85 52.82 4.44
N SER A 9 33.56 52.48 4.28
CA SER A 9 32.41 53.31 3.78
C SER A 9 32.43 54.22 2.53
N LYS A 10 31.25 54.27 1.87
CA LYS A 10 30.65 55.29 0.96
C LYS A 10 31.07 55.37 -0.54
N THR A 11 30.14 54.90 -1.40
CA THR A 11 29.48 55.54 -2.57
C THR A 11 30.00 56.91 -3.09
N PRO A 12 29.90 57.25 -4.41
CA PRO A 12 28.78 56.89 -5.29
C PRO A 12 29.06 56.72 -6.82
N SER A 13 27.97 56.52 -7.60
CA SER A 13 27.72 56.94 -9.01
C SER A 13 28.64 56.50 -10.16
N VAL A 14 28.00 55.99 -11.24
CA VAL A 14 28.58 55.84 -12.59
C VAL A 14 27.68 56.57 -13.61
N HIS A 15 28.29 57.34 -14.52
CA HIS A 15 27.62 57.94 -15.69
C HIS A 15 28.04 57.21 -16.98
N CYS A 16 27.13 57.08 -17.93
CA CYS A 16 27.40 56.50 -19.26
C CYS A 16 27.88 57.55 -20.28
N PHE A 17 28.69 57.11 -21.24
CA PHE A 17 28.93 57.76 -22.55
C PHE A 17 28.86 56.67 -23.65
N SER A 18 28.01 56.85 -24.66
CA SER A 18 28.36 57.26 -26.05
C SER A 18 29.18 56.19 -26.82
N GLN A 19 28.63 55.47 -27.81
CA GLN A 19 28.32 55.87 -29.21
C GLN A 19 29.53 56.32 -30.05
N VAL A 20 29.60 56.09 -31.39
CA VAL A 20 28.53 55.66 -32.34
C VAL A 20 28.68 54.18 -32.82
N VAL A 21 28.62 53.67 -34.06
CA VAL A 21 28.61 54.17 -35.47
C VAL A 21 27.67 53.29 -36.35
N CYS A 22 27.37 53.75 -37.58
CA CYS A 22 26.40 53.26 -38.59
C CYS A 22 27.12 52.50 -39.76
N PRO A 23 26.49 52.05 -40.90
CA PRO A 23 25.15 52.36 -41.42
C PRO A 23 24.28 51.28 -42.15
N PHE A 24 22.95 51.47 -42.04
CA PHE A 24 21.85 51.42 -43.05
C PHE A 24 21.82 50.43 -44.24
N ASP A 25 20.61 49.89 -44.49
CA ASP A 25 19.74 50.37 -45.59
C ASP A 25 18.22 50.25 -45.22
N MET A 26 17.32 50.92 -45.96
CA MET A 26 15.83 50.90 -45.92
C MET A 26 15.17 51.16 -44.55
N CYS A 27 14.74 52.37 -44.14
CA CYS A 27 14.03 53.46 -44.86
C CYS A 27 12.65 53.00 -45.40
N PHE A 28 11.48 53.59 -45.07
CA PHE A 28 11.16 55.02 -44.83
C PHE A 28 10.05 55.27 -43.75
N PHE A 29 10.24 56.34 -42.96
CA PHE A 29 9.25 57.29 -42.38
C PHE A 29 8.22 56.94 -41.28
N SER A 30 8.27 57.75 -40.21
CA SER A 30 7.27 57.94 -39.14
C SER A 30 6.49 59.25 -39.33
N LEU A 31 5.32 59.42 -38.68
CA LEU A 31 5.10 60.57 -37.76
C LEU A 31 3.89 60.45 -36.79
N VAL A 32 4.21 60.38 -35.49
CA VAL A 32 3.58 61.02 -34.31
C VAL A 32 2.18 61.68 -34.43
N LEU A 33 1.21 61.27 -33.59
CA LEU A 33 0.64 62.13 -32.51
C LEU A 33 -0.20 61.39 -31.45
N ASN A 34 -0.50 62.09 -30.34
CA ASN A 34 -1.10 61.58 -29.10
C ASN A 34 -2.60 61.22 -29.17
N ALA A 35 -3.03 60.23 -28.39
CA ALA A 35 -4.21 60.28 -27.49
C ALA A 35 -4.24 59.07 -26.55
N ALA A 36 -5.10 59.10 -25.51
CA ALA A 36 -5.17 58.06 -24.47
C ALA A 36 -6.30 57.04 -24.69
N ALA A 37 -6.09 55.84 -24.10
CA ALA A 37 -7.08 54.84 -23.69
C ALA A 37 -8.14 54.36 -24.70
N PHE A 38 -7.98 53.11 -25.15
CA PHE A 38 -9.11 52.19 -25.35
C PHE A 38 -8.68 50.75 -25.01
N TRP A 39 -9.59 49.94 -24.44
CA TRP A 39 -9.32 48.54 -24.11
C TRP A 39 -9.39 47.65 -25.36
N ALA A 40 -8.39 46.78 -25.53
CA ALA A 40 -8.44 45.66 -26.46
C ALA A 40 -7.65 44.49 -25.87
N THR A 41 -8.35 43.53 -25.27
CA THR A 41 -7.75 42.29 -24.76
C THR A 41 -7.22 41.46 -25.93
N ARG A 42 -5.91 41.18 -25.92
CA ARG A 42 -5.40 40.01 -26.66
C ARG A 42 -6.00 38.75 -26.01
N PRO A 43 -6.46 37.74 -26.77
CA PRO A 43 -6.69 36.41 -26.23
C PRO A 43 -5.34 35.74 -25.96
N GLY A 44 -4.67 36.18 -24.89
CA GLY A 44 -3.53 35.48 -24.32
C GLY A 44 -3.98 34.19 -23.66
N LEU A 45 -3.10 33.20 -23.60
CA LEU A 45 -3.39 31.90 -22.98
C LEU A 45 -3.91 32.11 -21.55
N VAL A 46 -5.12 31.63 -21.29
CA VAL A 46 -5.55 31.33 -19.92
C VAL A 46 -4.71 30.14 -19.48
N GLY A 47 -3.68 30.39 -18.67
CA GLY A 47 -3.10 29.31 -17.87
C GLY A 47 -4.22 28.79 -16.97
N SER A 48 -4.48 27.49 -16.99
CA SER A 48 -5.50 26.87 -16.14
C SER A 48 -5.27 27.30 -14.70
N ALA A 49 -6.30 27.84 -14.05
CA ALA A 49 -6.24 28.05 -12.62
C ALA A 49 -6.01 26.69 -11.95
N VAL A 50 -5.11 26.63 -10.97
CA VAL A 50 -4.90 25.44 -10.15
C VAL A 50 -6.22 25.12 -9.47
N VAL A 51 -6.85 24.00 -9.84
CA VAL A 51 -8.12 23.58 -9.26
C VAL A 51 -7.80 22.85 -7.97
N SER A 52 -8.06 23.48 -6.82
CA SER A 52 -8.13 22.76 -5.55
C SER A 52 -9.30 21.78 -5.61
N CYS A 53 -9.10 20.55 -5.18
CA CYS A 53 -10.16 19.54 -5.16
C CYS A 53 -11.25 19.89 -4.12
N THR A 54 -12.44 19.32 -4.27
CA THR A 54 -13.51 19.49 -3.27
C THR A 54 -13.31 18.57 -2.06
N ASP A 55 -13.40 19.12 -0.84
CA ASP A 55 -13.18 18.38 0.41
C ASP A 55 -14.24 17.29 0.72
N ASP A 56 -15.24 17.09 -0.14
CA ASP A 56 -16.17 15.95 -0.10
C ASP A 56 -15.84 14.87 -1.16
N GLY A 57 -14.88 15.12 -2.06
CA GLY A 57 -14.49 14.24 -3.16
C GLY A 57 -15.51 14.17 -4.30
N ASN A 58 -16.38 15.19 -4.47
CA ASN A 58 -17.39 15.18 -5.53
C ASN A 58 -16.85 15.50 -6.94
N ASP A 59 -15.62 16.00 -7.04
CA ASP A 59 -14.97 16.38 -8.29
C ASP A 59 -13.95 15.34 -8.79
N TYR A 60 -13.82 14.21 -8.12
CA TYR A 60 -13.02 13.06 -8.57
C TYR A 60 -13.40 12.62 -9.99
N GLU A 61 -12.37 12.41 -10.82
CA GLU A 61 -12.49 11.75 -12.12
C GLU A 61 -11.59 10.51 -12.17
N TYR A 62 -12.14 9.40 -12.66
CA TYR A 62 -11.37 8.22 -13.10
C TYR A 62 -12.09 7.59 -14.29
N SER A 63 -11.32 7.11 -15.26
CA SER A 63 -11.82 6.27 -16.34
C SER A 63 -10.72 5.32 -16.81
N GLU A 64 -11.10 4.12 -17.24
CA GLU A 64 -10.16 3.08 -17.63
C GLU A 64 -10.63 2.34 -18.88
N SER A 65 -9.70 2.10 -19.79
CA SER A 65 -9.93 1.36 -21.03
C SER A 65 -8.72 0.49 -21.39
N VAL A 66 -8.97 -0.56 -22.17
CA VAL A 66 -7.92 -1.42 -22.72
C VAL A 66 -8.03 -1.42 -24.24
N SER A 67 -6.90 -1.28 -24.94
CA SER A 67 -6.83 -1.43 -26.39
C SER A 67 -5.51 -2.10 -26.78
N GLY A 68 -5.62 -3.30 -27.35
CA GLY A 68 -4.45 -4.15 -27.63
C GLY A 68 -3.63 -4.42 -26.36
N THR A 69 -2.34 -4.10 -26.39
CA THR A 69 -1.40 -4.30 -25.28
C THR A 69 -1.38 -3.17 -24.24
N VAL A 70 -2.19 -2.13 -24.40
CA VAL A 70 -2.14 -0.92 -23.55
C VAL A 70 -3.42 -0.73 -22.74
N ARG A 71 -3.26 -0.60 -21.42
CA ARG A 71 -4.29 -0.12 -20.51
C ARG A 71 -4.11 1.39 -20.36
N THR A 72 -5.16 2.14 -20.63
CA THR A 72 -5.18 3.61 -20.54
C THR A 72 -6.09 4.01 -19.37
N ILE A 73 -5.51 4.70 -18.39
CA ILE A 73 -6.18 5.19 -17.19
C ILE A 73 -6.11 6.71 -17.22
N THR A 74 -7.23 7.40 -17.14
CA THR A 74 -7.28 8.88 -17.03
C THR A 74 -7.96 9.25 -15.72
N THR A 75 -7.28 10.06 -14.90
CA THR A 75 -7.80 10.56 -13.62
C THR A 75 -7.32 11.99 -13.38
N ASN A 76 -8.09 12.79 -12.63
CA ASN A 76 -7.69 14.14 -12.23
C ASN A 76 -6.92 14.20 -10.90
N HIS A 77 -6.72 13.07 -10.21
CA HIS A 77 -6.07 12.99 -8.90
C HIS A 77 -6.77 13.69 -7.72
N CYS A 78 -8.01 14.16 -7.91
CA CYS A 78 -8.87 14.44 -6.77
C CYS A 78 -9.36 13.11 -6.16
N PRO A 79 -9.33 12.95 -4.82
CA PRO A 79 -9.79 11.73 -4.17
C PRO A 79 -11.30 11.56 -4.25
N ASN A 80 -11.78 10.33 -4.42
CA ASN A 80 -13.22 10.05 -4.47
C ASN A 80 -13.95 10.11 -3.11
N HIS A 81 -13.34 10.63 -2.06
CA HIS A 81 -13.84 10.61 -0.68
C HIS A 81 -13.62 11.97 0.00
N PRO A 82 -14.31 12.26 1.11
CA PRO A 82 -14.03 13.44 1.90
C PRO A 82 -12.57 13.51 2.36
N THR A 83 -11.98 14.70 2.34
CA THR A 83 -10.60 14.99 2.79
C THR A 83 -10.56 16.13 3.79
N TYR A 84 -9.42 16.29 4.45
CA TYR A 84 -9.08 17.45 5.26
C TYR A 84 -7.57 17.51 5.47
N ASN A 85 -7.06 18.72 5.70
CA ASN A 85 -5.63 19.00 5.55
C ASN A 85 -4.92 18.96 6.91
N LEU A 86 -4.30 17.83 7.24
CA LEU A 86 -3.43 17.66 8.43
C LEU A 86 -1.99 18.14 8.19
N ASN A 87 -1.67 18.59 6.98
CA ASN A 87 -0.43 19.26 6.63
C ASN A 87 -0.76 20.52 5.80
N PRO A 88 0.20 21.43 5.54
CA PRO A 88 -0.10 22.72 4.89
C PRO A 88 -0.42 22.63 3.39
N ASN A 89 -0.38 21.45 2.79
CA ASN A 89 -0.83 21.19 1.42
C ASN A 89 -2.27 20.64 1.41
N TYR A 90 -2.91 20.75 0.25
CA TYR A 90 -4.25 20.26 -0.02
C TYR A 90 -4.31 19.57 -1.39
N ALA A 91 -5.35 18.77 -1.61
CA ALA A 91 -5.54 18.07 -2.88
C ALA A 91 -5.76 19.07 -4.05
N VAL A 92 -5.13 18.80 -5.18
CA VAL A 92 -5.16 19.63 -6.39
C VAL A 92 -5.43 18.72 -7.59
N GLY A 93 -6.37 19.13 -8.45
CA GLY A 93 -6.81 18.40 -9.62
C GLY A 93 -6.04 18.77 -10.89
N GLU A 94 -5.53 17.76 -11.60
CA GLU A 94 -5.01 17.89 -12.98
C GLU A 94 -5.25 16.58 -13.75
N SER A 95 -6.03 16.66 -14.84
CA SER A 95 -6.40 15.50 -15.65
C SER A 95 -5.16 14.87 -16.33
N THR A 96 -4.75 13.72 -15.79
CA THR A 96 -3.51 13.01 -16.13
C THR A 96 -3.86 11.67 -16.75
N THR A 97 -3.22 11.32 -17.87
CA THR A 97 -3.44 10.03 -18.55
C THR A 97 -2.21 9.14 -18.46
N TYR A 98 -2.40 7.97 -17.86
CA TYR A 98 -1.40 6.92 -17.73
C TYR A 98 -1.60 5.83 -18.78
N ARG A 99 -0.49 5.36 -19.34
CA ARG A 99 -0.39 4.18 -20.17
C ARG A 99 0.43 3.15 -19.41
N VAL A 100 -0.19 2.03 -19.08
CA VAL A 100 0.47 0.90 -18.41
C VAL A 100 0.32 -0.36 -19.27
N PRO A 101 1.26 -1.32 -19.18
CA PRO A 101 1.12 -2.62 -19.85
C PRO A 101 -0.21 -3.29 -19.47
N ALA A 102 -0.99 -3.69 -20.47
CA ALA A 102 -2.21 -4.47 -20.25
C ALA A 102 -1.90 -5.99 -20.09
N PHE A 103 -0.75 -6.40 -20.62
CA PHE A 103 -0.10 -7.69 -20.43
C PHE A 103 1.29 -7.39 -19.85
N PRO A 104 1.46 -7.36 -18.52
CA PRO A 104 2.77 -7.11 -17.90
C PRO A 104 3.71 -8.30 -18.14
N SER A 105 5.01 -8.06 -18.11
CA SER A 105 6.05 -9.08 -18.20
C SER A 105 6.91 -9.05 -16.94
N PHE A 106 7.25 -10.22 -16.40
CA PHE A 106 7.93 -10.40 -15.12
C PHE A 106 9.43 -10.63 -15.30
N VAL A 107 10.21 -9.72 -14.69
CA VAL A 107 11.68 -9.71 -14.61
C VAL A 107 12.15 -10.49 -13.38
N GLY A 108 13.08 -11.41 -13.58
CA GLY A 108 13.64 -12.26 -12.53
C GLY A 108 13.10 -13.69 -12.52
N THR A 109 13.17 -14.38 -11.37
CA THR A 109 12.71 -15.77 -11.23
C THR A 109 11.74 -15.92 -10.07
N THR A 110 10.98 -17.03 -10.05
CA THR A 110 9.94 -17.31 -9.05
C THR A 110 10.46 -17.41 -7.62
N THR A 111 11.78 -17.55 -7.42
CA THR A 111 12.45 -17.67 -6.11
C THR A 111 13.40 -16.52 -5.79
N ALA A 112 13.58 -15.56 -6.69
CA ALA A 112 14.46 -14.40 -6.46
C ALA A 112 13.70 -13.32 -5.68
N SER A 113 13.94 -13.19 -4.37
CA SER A 113 13.22 -12.24 -3.50
C SER A 113 13.84 -10.84 -3.41
N GLY A 114 15.14 -10.71 -3.67
CA GLY A 114 15.90 -9.48 -3.39
C GLY A 114 15.70 -8.36 -4.41
N THR A 115 15.74 -7.11 -3.94
CA THR A 115 15.63 -5.89 -4.78
C THR A 115 16.64 -5.84 -5.93
N ALA A 116 17.83 -6.45 -5.77
CA ALA A 116 18.83 -6.59 -6.83
C ALA A 116 18.42 -7.52 -8.00
N SER A 117 17.21 -8.07 -7.98
CA SER A 117 16.58 -8.81 -9.08
C SER A 117 15.31 -8.13 -9.62
N ALA A 118 15.08 -6.87 -9.25
CA ALA A 118 14.07 -5.99 -9.80
C ALA A 118 14.50 -5.37 -11.14
N SER A 119 13.54 -4.81 -11.89
CA SER A 119 13.81 -3.93 -13.04
C SER A 119 14.15 -2.51 -12.62
N ILE A 120 13.58 -2.00 -11.52
CA ILE A 120 13.77 -0.63 -11.02
C ILE A 120 13.80 -0.63 -9.49
N ASP A 121 14.75 0.09 -8.91
CA ASP A 121 14.75 0.48 -7.50
C ASP A 121 13.92 1.77 -7.30
N LEU A 122 12.94 1.76 -6.40
CA LEU A 122 12.06 2.89 -6.10
C LEU A 122 12.37 3.56 -4.75
N SER A 123 13.47 3.17 -4.09
CA SER A 123 13.90 3.67 -2.77
C SER A 123 14.28 5.16 -2.74
N GLU A 124 14.50 5.78 -3.91
CA GLU A 124 14.65 7.24 -4.10
C GLU A 124 13.65 7.82 -5.14
N GLN A 125 12.66 7.04 -5.59
CA GLN A 125 11.71 7.47 -6.63
C GLN A 125 10.56 8.30 -6.02
N GLY A 126 10.66 9.62 -6.11
CA GLY A 126 9.55 10.51 -5.79
C GLY A 126 8.46 10.50 -6.87
N GLY A 127 7.21 10.74 -6.49
CA GLY A 127 6.07 10.77 -7.41
C GLY A 127 5.37 9.42 -7.61
N ALA A 128 4.48 9.37 -8.60
CA ALA A 128 3.59 8.22 -8.80
C ALA A 128 4.33 6.98 -9.31
N VAL A 129 4.20 5.88 -8.57
CA VAL A 129 4.53 4.51 -8.98
C VAL A 129 3.28 3.66 -9.25
N GLY A 130 2.09 4.21 -8.97
CA GLY A 130 0.81 3.61 -9.37
C GLY A 130 -0.35 4.60 -9.33
N VAL A 131 -1.51 4.15 -9.76
CA VAL A 131 -2.78 4.88 -9.70
C VAL A 131 -3.79 4.00 -8.98
N LEU A 132 -4.44 4.54 -7.94
CA LEU A 132 -5.49 3.84 -7.22
C LEU A 132 -6.87 4.19 -7.78
N PHE A 133 -7.84 3.29 -7.60
CA PHE A 133 -9.21 3.46 -8.08
C PHE A 133 -9.96 4.63 -7.41
N SER A 134 -9.45 5.15 -6.29
CA SER A 134 -9.88 6.42 -5.67
C SER A 134 -9.30 7.67 -6.35
N GLY A 135 -8.58 7.56 -7.46
CA GLY A 135 -7.98 8.67 -8.24
C GLY A 135 -6.63 9.16 -7.71
N GLY A 136 -6.45 9.11 -6.39
CA GLY A 136 -5.16 9.39 -5.73
C GLY A 136 -4.00 8.53 -6.24
N LYS A 137 -2.80 9.11 -6.21
CA LYS A 137 -1.56 8.47 -6.66
C LYS A 137 -1.07 7.45 -5.62
N LEU A 138 -0.41 6.39 -6.06
CA LEU A 138 0.43 5.58 -5.17
C LEU A 138 1.89 6.02 -5.34
N PHE A 139 2.58 6.30 -4.24
CA PHE A 139 4.03 6.53 -4.22
C PHE A 139 4.75 5.30 -3.63
N SER A 140 6.05 5.16 -3.88
CA SER A 140 6.89 4.17 -3.19
C SER A 140 7.03 4.52 -1.69
N PRO A 141 7.72 3.73 -0.86
CA PRO A 141 7.93 4.10 0.55
C PRO A 141 8.80 5.34 0.77
N TYR A 142 9.26 6.05 -0.27
CA TYR A 142 10.15 7.20 -0.20
C TYR A 142 9.40 8.52 0.03
N GLY A 143 9.62 9.16 1.19
CA GLY A 143 9.06 10.47 1.54
C GLY A 143 9.83 11.67 0.95
N GLY A 144 10.74 11.45 0.01
CA GLY A 144 11.57 12.50 -0.58
C GLY A 144 12.90 12.77 0.13
N ALA A 145 13.72 13.60 -0.50
CA ALA A 145 15.14 13.77 -0.18
C ALA A 145 15.46 14.34 1.21
N GLY A 146 14.44 14.81 1.96
CA GLY A 146 14.60 15.24 3.35
C GLY A 146 14.90 14.08 4.32
N TYR A 147 14.44 12.87 4.02
CA TYR A 147 14.64 11.66 4.84
C TYR A 147 15.74 10.74 4.29
N GLY A 148 16.18 10.96 3.04
CA GLY A 148 17.17 10.14 2.34
C GLY A 148 16.59 8.86 1.72
N GLN A 149 17.45 8.02 1.15
CA GLN A 149 17.08 6.75 0.55
C GLN A 149 16.38 5.82 1.55
N VAL A 150 15.31 5.14 1.09
CA VAL A 150 14.65 4.09 1.87
C VAL A 150 15.59 2.89 2.00
N SER A 151 16.11 2.68 3.21
CA SER A 151 16.90 1.51 3.61
C SER A 151 16.18 0.63 4.65
N GLY A 152 14.96 1.01 5.01
CA GLY A 152 14.11 0.30 5.96
C GLY A 152 12.95 1.18 6.46
N TYR A 153 12.19 0.65 7.42
CA TYR A 153 11.01 1.32 7.99
C TYR A 153 11.29 2.74 8.51
N SER A 154 12.37 2.96 9.26
CA SER A 154 12.71 4.27 9.85
C SER A 154 13.09 5.36 8.84
N THR A 155 13.33 4.98 7.57
CA THR A 155 13.57 5.91 6.45
C THR A 155 12.36 6.02 5.51
N SER A 156 11.25 5.35 5.82
CA SER A 156 10.05 5.36 4.98
C SER A 156 9.09 6.52 5.29
N ALA A 157 8.28 6.91 4.31
CA ALA A 157 7.23 7.91 4.46
C ALA A 157 6.23 7.56 5.58
N ILE A 158 5.85 6.28 5.75
CA ILE A 158 4.97 5.85 6.86
C ILE A 158 5.55 6.26 8.22
N TYR A 159 6.85 6.03 8.45
CA TYR A 159 7.47 6.34 9.73
C TYR A 159 7.61 7.85 9.98
N ASN A 160 7.83 8.63 8.93
CA ASN A 160 8.11 10.07 9.03
C ASN A 160 6.85 10.95 8.92
N GLU A 161 5.78 10.46 8.27
CA GLU A 161 4.69 11.31 7.76
C GLU A 161 3.28 10.76 8.05
N ALA A 162 3.10 9.56 8.60
CA ALA A 162 1.77 8.98 8.82
C ALA A 162 0.88 9.78 9.79
N ASN A 163 1.47 10.64 10.63
CA ASN A 163 0.74 11.63 11.45
C ASN A 163 0.10 12.77 10.62
N THR A 164 0.36 12.81 9.31
CA THR A 164 -0.22 13.77 8.35
C THR A 164 -1.22 13.14 7.38
N PHE A 165 -1.45 11.83 7.46
CA PHE A 165 -2.43 11.13 6.64
C PHE A 165 -3.84 11.32 7.20
N ASP A 166 -4.80 11.50 6.29
CA ASP A 166 -6.22 11.63 6.63
C ASP A 166 -6.84 10.30 7.14
N GLN A 167 -8.16 10.30 7.35
CA GLN A 167 -8.93 9.11 7.75
C GLN A 167 -8.94 8.00 6.69
N CYS A 168 -8.60 8.32 5.44
CA CYS A 168 -8.55 7.41 4.31
C CYS A 168 -7.14 6.93 3.98
N GLY A 169 -6.11 7.44 4.68
CA GLY A 169 -4.72 6.99 4.64
C GLY A 169 -3.84 7.72 3.62
N GLY A 170 -4.31 8.85 3.06
CA GLY A 170 -3.57 9.63 2.09
C GLY A 170 -3.31 11.07 2.55
N HIS A 171 -2.49 11.80 1.78
CA HIS A 171 -2.21 13.22 2.01
C HIS A 171 -1.72 13.92 0.72
N ALA A 172 -1.62 15.25 0.75
CA ALA A 172 -1.01 16.05 -0.32
C ALA A 172 0.42 16.46 0.03
N SER A 173 1.32 16.51 -0.97
CA SER A 173 2.70 17.01 -0.83
C SER A 173 2.96 18.35 -1.54
N SER A 174 1.97 18.90 -2.26
CA SER A 174 2.04 20.22 -2.89
C SER A 174 0.65 20.83 -3.10
N SER A 175 0.46 22.06 -2.61
CA SER A 175 -0.71 22.92 -2.87
C SER A 175 -0.75 23.56 -4.28
N THR A 176 0.16 23.17 -5.19
CA THR A 176 0.28 23.78 -6.54
C THR A 176 0.34 22.77 -7.69
N GLN A 177 0.34 21.47 -7.39
CA GLN A 177 0.49 20.38 -8.36
C GLN A 177 -0.35 19.17 -7.89
N PRO A 178 -0.82 18.30 -8.81
CA PRO A 178 -1.58 17.10 -8.46
C PRO A 178 -0.74 16.16 -7.57
N SER A 179 -1.01 16.17 -6.27
CA SER A 179 -0.12 15.59 -5.26
C SER A 179 -0.82 14.80 -4.16
N TYR A 180 -2.13 14.57 -4.25
CA TYR A 180 -2.81 13.69 -3.31
C TYR A 180 -2.42 12.22 -3.57
N HIS A 181 -1.88 11.56 -2.55
CA HIS A 181 -1.23 10.25 -2.69
C HIS A 181 -1.23 9.42 -1.40
N TYR A 182 -0.88 8.14 -1.58
CA TYR A 182 -0.78 7.10 -0.55
C TYR A 182 0.62 6.48 -0.53
N HIS A 183 1.06 6.05 0.66
CA HIS A 183 2.29 5.27 0.89
C HIS A 183 2.02 3.86 1.49
N GLY A 184 0.75 3.48 1.62
CA GLY A 184 0.32 2.26 2.30
C GLY A 184 -1.15 1.93 2.01
N PRO A 185 -1.77 1.00 2.78
CA PRO A 185 -3.15 0.59 2.55
C PRO A 185 -4.14 1.77 2.69
N PRO A 186 -5.15 1.91 1.80
CA PRO A 186 -6.12 3.01 1.84
C PRO A 186 -7.47 2.60 2.47
N PRO A 187 -7.70 2.79 3.80
CA PRO A 187 -8.93 2.44 4.52
C PRO A 187 -10.25 2.63 3.77
N CYS A 188 -10.53 3.85 3.29
CA CYS A 188 -11.82 4.18 2.68
C CYS A 188 -12.06 3.44 1.37
N LEU A 189 -11.02 3.28 0.54
CA LEU A 189 -11.09 2.55 -0.72
C LEU A 189 -11.24 1.03 -0.48
N LEU A 190 -10.49 0.47 0.47
CA LEU A 190 -10.61 -0.94 0.86
C LEU A 190 -12.03 -1.26 1.35
N ARG A 191 -12.59 -0.42 2.21
CA ARG A 191 -13.97 -0.53 2.69
C ARG A 191 -14.98 -0.39 1.55
N GLN A 192 -14.82 0.58 0.65
CA GLN A 192 -15.71 0.77 -0.50
C GLN A 192 -15.74 -0.47 -1.42
N LEU A 193 -14.57 -1.05 -1.68
CA LEU A 193 -14.40 -2.23 -2.53
C LEU A 193 -14.79 -3.55 -1.83
N GLY A 194 -15.22 -3.52 -0.56
CA GLY A 194 -15.75 -4.68 0.15
C GLY A 194 -14.70 -5.57 0.83
N GLN A 195 -13.58 -5.00 1.29
CA GLN A 195 -12.58 -5.72 2.10
C GLN A 195 -13.23 -6.44 3.30
N ALA A 196 -12.89 -7.72 3.47
CA ALA A 196 -13.23 -8.53 4.63
C ALA A 196 -11.99 -9.21 5.21
N ASP A 197 -11.97 -9.51 6.51
CA ASP A 197 -10.74 -9.97 7.19
C ASP A 197 -10.32 -11.41 6.86
N ALA A 198 -11.27 -12.28 6.50
CA ALA A 198 -11.03 -13.68 6.14
C ALA A 198 -10.81 -13.90 4.63
N SER A 199 -10.72 -12.81 3.85
CA SER A 199 -10.65 -12.82 2.39
C SER A 199 -9.37 -12.17 1.89
N HIS A 200 -8.92 -12.61 0.72
CA HIS A 200 -7.98 -11.85 -0.10
C HIS A 200 -8.52 -10.42 -0.33
N SER A 201 -7.64 -9.42 -0.34
CA SER A 201 -7.99 -8.02 -0.54
C SER A 201 -8.60 -7.76 -1.92
N PRO A 202 -9.48 -6.75 -2.08
CA PRO A 202 -9.82 -6.27 -3.40
C PRO A 202 -8.58 -5.65 -4.10
N GLN A 203 -8.55 -5.70 -5.42
CA GLN A 203 -7.61 -4.88 -6.20
C GLN A 203 -7.95 -3.41 -5.96
N VAL A 204 -6.95 -2.60 -5.60
CA VAL A 204 -7.10 -1.17 -5.30
C VAL A 204 -6.54 -0.27 -6.41
N GLY A 205 -5.76 -0.79 -7.35
CA GLY A 205 -5.19 0.00 -8.44
C GLY A 205 -4.26 -0.77 -9.37
N TRP A 206 -3.49 -0.02 -10.17
CA TRP A 206 -2.48 -0.51 -11.10
C TRP A 206 -1.12 0.13 -10.83
N ALA A 207 -0.07 -0.68 -10.76
CA ALA A 207 1.30 -0.20 -10.77
C ALA A 207 1.68 0.23 -12.20
N LEU A 208 2.63 1.16 -12.35
CA LEU A 208 2.97 1.70 -13.67
C LEU A 208 3.70 0.70 -14.59
N ASP A 209 4.21 -0.39 -14.02
CA ASP A 209 4.73 -1.56 -14.73
C ASP A 209 3.64 -2.55 -15.22
N GLY A 210 2.37 -2.28 -14.90
CA GLY A 210 1.20 -3.02 -15.39
C GLY A 210 0.69 -4.12 -14.46
N PHE A 211 1.38 -4.43 -13.36
CA PHE A 211 0.88 -5.39 -12.38
C PHE A 211 -0.24 -4.80 -11.51
N PRO A 212 -1.20 -5.62 -11.05
CA PRO A 212 -2.25 -5.18 -10.14
C PRO A 212 -1.68 -4.88 -8.74
N ILE A 213 -2.29 -3.89 -8.08
CA ILE A 213 -2.03 -3.56 -6.67
C ILE A 213 -3.25 -3.99 -5.85
N TYR A 214 -3.01 -4.72 -4.77
CA TYR A 214 -4.01 -5.17 -3.81
C TYR A 214 -3.87 -4.47 -2.47
N GLY A 215 -4.91 -4.57 -1.64
CA GLY A 215 -4.84 -4.25 -0.21
C GLY A 215 -3.87 -5.15 0.58
N PRO A 216 -3.90 -5.13 1.92
CA PRO A 216 -2.88 -5.78 2.74
C PRO A 216 -3.06 -7.30 2.93
N ARG A 217 -4.15 -7.91 2.45
CA ARG A 217 -4.47 -9.33 2.69
C ARG A 217 -4.30 -10.20 1.46
N GLY A 218 -3.47 -11.23 1.58
CA GLY A 218 -3.29 -12.30 0.60
C GLY A 218 -4.28 -13.46 0.77
N PRO A 219 -3.95 -14.64 0.21
CA PRO A 219 -4.76 -15.85 0.32
C PRO A 219 -5.30 -16.11 1.73
N SER A 220 -6.58 -16.52 1.80
CA SER A 220 -7.30 -16.78 3.06
C SER A 220 -7.29 -15.64 4.09
N GLY A 221 -7.04 -14.39 3.68
CA GLY A 221 -7.03 -13.22 4.57
C GLY A 221 -5.71 -12.99 5.31
N VAL A 222 -4.65 -13.73 5.00
CA VAL A 222 -3.31 -13.55 5.60
C VAL A 222 -2.83 -12.12 5.38
N MET A 223 -2.48 -11.40 6.46
CA MET A 223 -1.82 -10.09 6.34
C MET A 223 -0.44 -10.28 5.71
N MET A 224 -0.20 -9.70 4.54
CA MET A 224 1.05 -9.90 3.81
C MET A 224 2.22 -9.21 4.51
N GLN A 225 3.34 -9.92 4.53
CA GLN A 225 4.64 -9.50 5.06
C GLN A 225 5.71 -10.10 4.14
N THR A 226 6.91 -9.52 4.10
CA THR A 226 8.02 -10.09 3.31
C THR A 226 8.45 -11.43 3.89
N CYS A 227 8.94 -12.33 3.03
CA CYS A 227 9.46 -13.63 3.46
C CYS A 227 10.62 -13.48 4.47
N THR A 228 11.38 -12.38 4.36
CA THR A 228 12.41 -11.92 5.29
C THR A 228 11.88 -11.63 6.72
N VAL A 229 10.58 -11.37 6.89
CA VAL A 229 9.92 -11.15 8.19
C VAL A 229 9.17 -12.40 8.69
N THR A 230 8.74 -13.29 7.79
CA THR A 230 7.98 -14.51 8.15
C THR A 230 8.84 -15.76 8.33
N ASP A 231 10.17 -15.66 8.15
CA ASP A 231 11.11 -16.79 7.98
C ASP A 231 10.68 -17.76 6.85
N GLY A 232 9.96 -17.24 5.84
CA GLY A 232 9.35 -18.02 4.75
C GLY A 232 10.21 -18.19 3.50
N THR A 233 9.81 -19.09 2.62
CA THR A 233 10.44 -19.34 1.31
C THR A 233 9.66 -18.64 0.21
N TYR A 234 10.26 -17.62 -0.42
CA TYR A 234 9.62 -16.90 -1.53
C TYR A 234 9.35 -17.81 -2.74
N GLY A 235 8.17 -17.64 -3.34
CA GLY A 235 7.66 -18.51 -4.41
C GLY A 235 7.09 -19.85 -3.92
N VAL A 236 6.99 -20.07 -2.60
CA VAL A 236 6.42 -21.28 -1.97
C VAL A 236 5.42 -20.91 -0.87
N ASP A 237 5.84 -20.06 0.07
CA ASP A 237 5.03 -19.62 1.20
C ASP A 237 4.25 -18.33 0.87
N VAL A 238 3.19 -18.04 1.63
CA VAL A 238 2.35 -16.84 1.48
C VAL A 238 3.05 -15.63 2.11
N CYS A 239 4.07 -15.12 1.43
CA CYS A 239 4.86 -13.96 1.82
C CYS A 239 5.38 -13.21 0.57
N THR A 240 5.64 -11.91 0.71
CA THR A 240 6.12 -11.06 -0.39
C THR A 240 7.65 -11.09 -0.53
N ASP A 241 8.12 -10.66 -1.70
CA ASP A 241 9.52 -10.31 -1.93
C ASP A 241 9.90 -8.97 -1.28
N ASP A 242 11.17 -8.59 -1.36
CA ASP A 242 11.64 -7.31 -0.81
C ASP A 242 11.15 -6.08 -1.60
N CYS A 243 10.49 -6.27 -2.77
CA CYS A 243 9.76 -5.22 -3.47
C CYS A 243 8.34 -4.99 -2.91
N GLY A 244 7.78 -5.92 -2.14
CA GLY A 244 6.41 -5.87 -1.62
C GLY A 244 5.36 -6.56 -2.50
N GLY A 245 5.76 -7.52 -3.35
CA GLY A 245 4.84 -8.31 -4.17
C GLY A 245 5.00 -9.82 -4.05
N TYR A 246 4.00 -10.56 -4.54
CA TYR A 246 3.83 -12.01 -4.34
C TYR A 246 3.78 -12.73 -5.69
N TYR A 247 4.70 -13.67 -5.89
CA TYR A 247 4.66 -14.61 -7.01
C TYR A 247 3.81 -15.83 -6.67
N SER A 248 2.73 -16.05 -7.43
CA SER A 248 1.88 -17.25 -7.36
C SER A 248 0.98 -17.35 -8.59
N ALA A 249 0.87 -18.52 -9.22
CA ALA A 249 -0.09 -18.75 -10.30
C ALA A 249 -1.37 -19.38 -9.72
N ASP A 250 -2.16 -18.55 -9.03
CA ASP A 250 -3.38 -18.95 -8.33
C ASP A 250 -4.62 -18.27 -8.96
N ASP A 251 -5.22 -18.96 -9.93
CA ASP A 251 -6.46 -18.57 -10.64
C ASP A 251 -7.67 -18.36 -9.68
N SER A 252 -7.55 -18.64 -8.36
CA SER A 252 -8.57 -18.26 -7.35
C SER A 252 -8.45 -16.83 -6.83
N ILE A 253 -7.31 -16.18 -7.07
CA ILE A 253 -7.08 -14.75 -6.83
C ILE A 253 -7.39 -13.96 -8.11
N ASP A 254 -6.62 -14.25 -9.16
CA ASP A 254 -6.61 -13.58 -10.46
C ASP A 254 -5.71 -14.39 -11.43
N ASN A 255 -5.66 -14.00 -12.71
CA ASN A 255 -4.87 -14.70 -13.73
C ASN A 255 -3.48 -14.05 -13.98
N PHE A 256 -2.93 -13.28 -13.04
CA PHE A 256 -1.54 -12.82 -13.03
C PHE A 256 -0.63 -13.82 -12.29
N VAL A 257 0.66 -13.86 -12.61
CA VAL A 257 1.65 -14.64 -11.82
C VAL A 257 2.28 -13.81 -10.70
N TYR A 258 2.23 -12.48 -10.77
CA TYR A 258 2.79 -11.57 -9.77
C TYR A 258 1.86 -10.38 -9.49
N ARG A 259 1.86 -9.86 -8.25
CA ARG A 259 1.07 -8.68 -7.83
C ARG A 259 1.68 -7.98 -6.63
N TYR A 260 1.43 -6.68 -6.48
CA TYR A 260 1.87 -5.91 -5.29
C TYR A 260 0.80 -5.86 -4.21
N TYR A 261 1.22 -5.74 -2.95
CA TYR A 261 0.34 -5.53 -1.79
C TYR A 261 0.68 -4.22 -1.10
N LEU A 262 -0.33 -3.46 -0.72
CA LEU A 262 -0.16 -2.32 0.17
C LEU A 262 -0.18 -2.84 1.61
N MET A 263 1.00 -3.15 2.14
CA MET A 263 1.14 -3.98 3.34
C MET A 263 0.96 -3.20 4.65
N GLY A 264 0.37 -3.89 5.65
CA GLY A 264 0.34 -3.46 7.04
C GLY A 264 -1.01 -3.01 7.59
N ASN A 265 -0.99 -2.60 8.86
CA ASN A 265 -2.17 -2.16 9.60
C ASN A 265 -2.78 -0.90 8.97
N TYR A 266 -4.11 -0.82 9.04
CA TYR A 266 -4.93 0.25 8.45
C TYR A 266 -6.19 0.43 9.31
N GLY A 267 -6.78 1.63 9.27
CA GLY A 267 -8.12 1.88 9.80
C GLY A 267 -9.22 1.18 9.01
N ASP A 268 -10.41 1.07 9.60
CA ASP A 268 -11.62 0.54 8.92
C ASP A 268 -12.24 1.53 7.92
N GLY A 269 -11.70 2.75 7.86
CA GLY A 269 -12.21 3.85 7.03
C GLY A 269 -13.51 4.46 7.57
N THR A 270 -13.88 4.21 8.83
CA THR A 270 -15.05 4.83 9.50
C THR A 270 -14.65 5.85 10.57
N SER A 271 -13.49 5.66 11.21
CA SER A 271 -13.04 6.48 12.35
C SER A 271 -12.94 7.98 12.04
N CYS A 272 -13.45 8.79 12.99
CA CYS A 272 -13.31 10.24 13.05
C CYS A 272 -12.36 10.71 14.17
N ASP A 273 -11.80 9.77 14.95
CA ASP A 273 -11.15 10.07 16.23
C ASP A 273 -9.64 10.23 16.11
N VAL A 274 -9.01 9.40 15.28
CA VAL A 274 -7.55 9.40 15.06
C VAL A 274 -7.27 9.15 13.56
N PRO A 275 -6.96 10.21 12.79
CA PRO A 275 -6.56 10.11 11.40
C PRO A 275 -5.29 9.27 11.21
N GLY A 276 -5.10 8.70 10.02
CA GLY A 276 -3.92 7.90 9.66
C GLY A 276 -3.72 6.60 10.45
N CYS A 277 -4.63 6.25 11.39
CA CYS A 277 -4.39 5.23 12.41
C CYS A 277 -5.39 4.05 12.40
N PRO A 278 -4.93 2.82 12.73
CA PRO A 278 -3.52 2.42 12.85
C PRO A 278 -2.81 2.45 11.49
N SER A 279 -1.51 2.78 11.51
CA SER A 279 -0.63 2.78 10.34
C SER A 279 0.25 1.52 10.26
N PRO A 280 0.85 1.20 9.10
CA PRO A 280 1.78 0.09 8.96
C PRO A 280 2.97 0.21 9.91
N THR A 281 3.36 -0.90 10.54
CA THR A 281 4.54 -0.97 11.43
C THR A 281 5.75 -1.57 10.69
N SER A 282 6.93 -1.59 11.33
CA SER A 282 8.17 -2.14 10.75
C SER A 282 8.07 -3.59 10.26
N ALA A 283 7.15 -4.38 10.82
CA ALA A 283 6.89 -5.76 10.39
C ALA A 283 6.19 -5.86 9.01
N TYR A 284 5.79 -4.73 8.43
CA TYR A 284 5.10 -4.63 7.14
C TYR A 284 5.84 -3.70 6.15
N HIS A 285 7.13 -3.48 6.38
CA HIS A 285 7.96 -2.76 5.42
C HIS A 285 8.39 -3.72 4.28
N PRO A 286 8.26 -3.33 3.00
CA PRO A 286 7.74 -2.05 2.51
C PRO A 286 6.20 -2.00 2.41
N SER A 287 5.59 -0.88 2.78
CA SER A 287 4.12 -0.68 2.81
C SER A 287 3.50 -0.39 1.44
N SER A 288 4.31 -0.03 0.45
CA SER A 288 3.99 0.13 -0.97
C SER A 288 5.22 -0.31 -1.80
N PRO A 289 5.13 -0.46 -3.14
CA PRO A 289 6.21 -1.02 -3.94
C PRO A 289 7.55 -0.31 -3.76
N LEU A 290 8.54 -1.04 -3.23
CA LEU A 290 9.92 -0.55 -3.05
C LEU A 290 10.78 -0.75 -4.30
N CYS A 291 10.39 -1.66 -5.17
CA CYS A 291 10.97 -1.87 -6.49
C CYS A 291 9.92 -2.44 -7.45
N PHE A 292 10.20 -2.39 -8.76
CA PHE A 292 9.35 -3.03 -9.77
C PHE A 292 9.91 -4.37 -10.26
N ARG A 293 8.99 -5.31 -10.53
CA ARG A 293 9.26 -6.56 -11.25
C ARG A 293 8.80 -6.52 -12.69
N GLY A 294 8.04 -5.50 -13.11
CA GLY A 294 7.64 -5.34 -14.50
C GLY A 294 8.64 -4.54 -15.33
N CYS A 295 8.81 -4.95 -16.58
CA CYS A 295 9.47 -4.21 -17.64
C CYS A 295 8.42 -3.66 -18.63
N CYS A 296 8.78 -2.71 -19.49
CA CYS A 296 7.89 -2.15 -20.50
C CYS A 296 7.91 -3.03 -21.76
N PRO A 297 6.78 -3.68 -22.16
CA PRO A 297 6.79 -4.61 -23.28
C PRO A 297 6.96 -3.91 -24.63
N SER A 298 7.54 -4.62 -25.60
CA SER A 298 7.76 -4.10 -26.95
C SER A 298 6.46 -3.61 -27.61
N GLY A 299 6.47 -2.39 -28.13
CA GLY A 299 5.30 -1.72 -28.71
C GLY A 299 4.40 -1.00 -27.71
N VAL A 300 4.64 -1.09 -26.41
CA VAL A 300 4.00 -0.26 -25.38
C VAL A 300 4.83 0.99 -25.14
N SER A 301 4.18 2.11 -24.80
CA SER A 301 4.84 3.32 -24.29
C SER A 301 4.35 3.55 -22.87
N CYS A 302 5.13 3.07 -21.89
CA CYS A 302 4.79 3.14 -20.47
C CYS A 302 4.96 4.58 -19.93
N SER A 303 4.07 5.01 -19.03
CA SER A 303 4.06 6.40 -18.53
C SER A 303 5.20 6.75 -17.57
N LEU A 304 5.83 5.77 -16.90
CA LEU A 304 7.04 6.01 -16.12
C LEU A 304 8.27 5.71 -16.99
N SER A 305 9.03 6.75 -17.35
CA SER A 305 10.19 6.63 -18.24
C SER A 305 11.41 5.92 -17.65
N ALA A 306 11.35 5.53 -16.37
CA ALA A 306 12.35 4.71 -15.71
C ALA A 306 12.12 3.19 -15.92
N ILE A 307 10.98 2.78 -16.49
CA ILE A 307 10.71 1.37 -16.76
C ILE A 307 11.48 0.94 -18.02
N ASP A 308 12.54 0.15 -17.81
CA ASP A 308 13.34 -0.45 -18.88
C ASP A 308 12.49 -1.35 -19.81
N THR A 309 12.90 -1.42 -21.07
CA THR A 309 12.25 -2.26 -22.08
C THR A 309 12.53 -3.75 -21.83
N CYS A 310 11.50 -4.59 -21.92
CA CYS A 310 11.65 -6.05 -21.75
C CYS A 310 12.65 -6.68 -22.73
N THR A 311 13.33 -7.72 -22.25
CA THR A 311 14.33 -8.52 -22.97
C THR A 311 13.72 -9.82 -23.53
N SER A 312 14.56 -10.72 -24.03
CA SER A 312 14.17 -12.10 -24.40
C SER A 312 14.06 -13.06 -23.21
N ASP A 313 14.56 -12.65 -22.05
CA ASP A 313 14.80 -13.53 -20.90
C ASP A 313 13.73 -13.31 -19.81
N ASP A 314 12.94 -12.25 -19.96
CA ASP A 314 11.78 -11.92 -19.12
C ASP A 314 10.57 -12.79 -19.49
N SER A 315 9.69 -13.02 -18.51
CA SER A 315 8.58 -13.97 -18.63
C SER A 315 7.21 -13.28 -18.73
N ASP A 316 6.16 -13.99 -19.12
CA ASP A 316 4.80 -13.44 -19.07
C ASP A 316 4.36 -13.23 -17.61
N GLY A 317 3.88 -12.04 -17.28
CA GLY A 317 3.37 -11.69 -15.95
C GLY A 317 2.01 -12.30 -15.61
N TYR A 318 1.53 -13.25 -16.41
CA TYR A 318 0.15 -13.72 -16.42
C TYR A 318 0.02 -15.18 -16.86
N THR A 319 -1.05 -15.86 -16.44
CA THR A 319 -1.29 -17.27 -16.76
C THR A 319 -1.91 -17.41 -18.14
N ALA A 320 -1.88 -18.62 -18.72
CA ALA A 320 -2.54 -18.90 -20.00
C ALA A 320 -4.08 -18.71 -19.95
N SER A 321 -4.67 -18.60 -18.75
CA SER A 321 -6.08 -18.26 -18.51
C SER A 321 -6.37 -16.75 -18.63
N PHE A 322 -5.34 -15.89 -18.72
CA PHE A 322 -5.50 -14.43 -18.66
C PHE A 322 -6.29 -13.85 -19.84
N SER A 323 -7.38 -13.15 -19.54
CA SER A 323 -8.15 -12.36 -20.50
C SER A 323 -8.14 -10.89 -20.09
N VAL A 324 -7.47 -10.05 -20.87
CA VAL A 324 -7.33 -8.63 -20.56
C VAL A 324 -8.69 -7.91 -20.57
N SER A 325 -8.97 -7.15 -19.52
CA SER A 325 -10.23 -6.44 -19.32
C SER A 325 -10.05 -5.25 -18.37
N VAL A 326 -11.04 -4.37 -18.31
CA VAL A 326 -11.20 -3.37 -17.24
C VAL A 326 -11.85 -4.08 -16.04
N PRO A 327 -11.30 -3.97 -14.81
CA PRO A 327 -11.78 -4.76 -13.69
C PRO A 327 -13.21 -4.38 -13.27
N THR A 328 -13.89 -5.34 -12.64
CA THR A 328 -15.16 -5.13 -11.94
C THR A 328 -15.04 -5.73 -10.55
N ILE A 329 -14.90 -4.86 -9.54
CA ILE A 329 -14.59 -5.25 -8.16
C ILE A 329 -15.85 -5.11 -7.32
N ASN A 330 -16.29 -6.19 -6.66
CA ASN A 330 -17.53 -6.24 -5.87
C ASN A 330 -18.76 -5.67 -6.62
N GLY A 331 -18.86 -5.95 -7.92
CA GLY A 331 -19.95 -5.46 -8.79
C GLY A 331 -19.79 -4.03 -9.34
N MET A 332 -18.77 -3.28 -8.91
CA MET A 332 -18.47 -1.94 -9.44
C MET A 332 -17.46 -2.04 -10.59
N SER A 333 -17.84 -1.58 -11.79
CA SER A 333 -16.95 -1.55 -12.96
C SER A 333 -16.10 -0.28 -12.97
N LEU A 334 -14.78 -0.41 -13.18
CA LEU A 334 -13.85 0.72 -13.14
C LEU A 334 -13.80 1.55 -14.42
N ALA A 335 -14.56 1.19 -15.46
CA ALA A 335 -14.51 1.84 -16.78
C ALA A 335 -14.80 3.34 -16.75
N SER A 336 -15.67 3.77 -15.83
CA SER A 336 -16.02 5.18 -15.57
C SER A 336 -15.76 5.59 -14.12
N GLY A 337 -14.81 4.93 -13.45
CA GLY A 337 -14.50 5.16 -12.04
C GLY A 337 -15.49 4.54 -11.05
N LEU A 338 -15.17 4.70 -9.76
CA LEU A 338 -16.02 4.33 -8.64
C LEU A 338 -17.04 5.45 -8.36
N PRO A 339 -18.16 5.17 -7.68
CA PRO A 339 -18.98 6.25 -7.12
C PRO A 339 -18.21 7.04 -6.05
N GLN A 340 -18.67 8.27 -5.77
CA GLN A 340 -18.21 9.06 -4.62
C GLN A 340 -18.40 8.26 -3.32
N ASN A 341 -17.33 8.15 -2.54
CA ASN A 341 -17.24 7.42 -1.30
C ASN A 341 -17.54 8.33 -0.10
N THR A 342 -18.81 8.69 0.04
CA THR A 342 -19.35 9.43 1.20
C THR A 342 -19.29 8.63 2.52
N GLY A 343 -18.64 7.45 2.52
CA GLY A 343 -18.44 6.63 3.70
C GLY A 343 -17.30 7.13 4.62
N GLY A 344 -16.29 7.82 4.09
CA GLY A 344 -15.20 8.38 4.89
C GLY A 344 -15.69 9.50 5.81
N CYS A 345 -15.05 9.67 6.98
CA CYS A 345 -15.44 10.71 7.94
C CYS A 345 -15.34 12.11 7.32
N PRO A 346 -16.42 12.92 7.24
CA PRO A 346 -16.33 14.30 6.76
C PRO A 346 -15.71 15.20 7.83
N CYS A 347 -15.01 16.26 7.40
CA CYS A 347 -14.41 17.30 8.26
C CYS A 347 -15.23 17.63 9.53
N GLY A 348 -16.52 17.98 9.37
CA GLY A 348 -17.38 18.41 10.48
C GLY A 348 -17.80 17.33 11.48
N ALA A 349 -17.32 16.09 11.32
CA ALA A 349 -17.54 14.96 12.23
C ALA A 349 -16.25 14.52 12.95
N LEU A 350 -15.09 15.12 12.65
CA LEU A 350 -13.83 14.84 13.34
C LEU A 350 -13.94 15.16 14.84
N ALA A 351 -13.37 14.31 15.69
CA ALA A 351 -13.45 14.48 17.14
C ALA A 351 -12.57 15.61 17.69
N CYS A 352 -11.75 16.25 16.86
CA CYS A 352 -10.82 17.30 17.26
C CYS A 352 -11.43 18.71 17.19
N SER A 353 -11.02 19.57 18.13
CA SER A 353 -11.58 20.90 18.34
C SER A 353 -11.06 21.98 17.37
N VAL A 354 -10.85 21.64 16.10
CA VAL A 354 -10.22 22.51 15.09
C VAL A 354 -11.11 22.60 13.84
N PRO A 355 -11.53 23.81 13.41
CA PRO A 355 -12.20 23.99 12.13
C PRO A 355 -11.27 23.66 10.95
N CYS A 356 -11.74 22.91 9.95
CA CYS A 356 -10.88 22.48 8.83
C CYS A 356 -10.57 23.61 7.82
N ASP A 357 -11.19 24.80 7.98
CA ASP A 357 -10.90 26.00 7.19
C ASP A 357 -9.72 26.83 7.75
N VAL A 358 -9.24 26.54 8.97
CA VAL A 358 -7.99 27.10 9.47
C VAL A 358 -6.82 26.15 9.24
N SER A 359 -5.90 26.54 8.35
CA SER A 359 -4.62 25.86 8.10
C SER A 359 -3.59 26.03 9.23
N ASP A 360 -4.05 26.31 10.45
CA ASP A 360 -3.27 26.45 11.67
C ASP A 360 -2.92 25.08 12.28
N TRP A 361 -2.03 24.38 11.57
CA TRP A 361 -1.30 23.16 11.95
C TRP A 361 -0.70 23.18 13.37
N ALA A 362 -0.55 24.36 13.97
CA ALA A 362 -0.02 24.58 15.31
C ALA A 362 -1.04 24.30 16.44
N SER A 363 -2.30 23.99 16.12
CA SER A 363 -3.34 23.70 17.11
C SER A 363 -3.39 22.19 17.46
N ALA A 364 -3.07 21.87 18.71
CA ALA A 364 -2.89 20.50 19.24
C ALA A 364 -4.19 19.69 19.41
N GLY A 365 -5.19 19.87 18.55
CA GLY A 365 -6.51 19.25 18.66
C GLY A 365 -6.61 17.86 18.00
N CYS A 366 -6.08 17.70 16.78
CA CYS A 366 -6.04 16.43 16.06
C CYS A 366 -4.62 15.85 16.13
N GLY A 367 -4.47 14.59 16.58
CA GLY A 367 -3.21 13.84 16.49
C GLY A 367 -1.96 14.48 17.14
N SER A 368 -2.12 15.29 18.19
CA SER A 368 -1.03 16.10 18.76
C SER A 368 0.24 15.28 19.03
N PRO A 369 1.40 15.63 18.44
CA PRO A 369 2.55 14.74 18.40
C PRO A 369 3.26 14.61 19.74
N SER A 370 3.45 13.37 20.18
CA SER A 370 4.63 12.99 20.96
C SER A 370 5.85 13.03 20.03
N PRO A 371 7.07 13.40 20.47
CA PRO A 371 8.30 13.33 19.67
C PRO A 371 8.81 11.88 19.47
N SER A 372 7.90 10.94 19.25
CA SER A 372 8.12 9.53 18.93
C SER A 372 7.08 9.11 17.90
N PRO A 373 7.48 8.53 16.74
CA PRO A 373 6.55 8.13 15.67
C PRO A 373 5.71 6.88 16.00
N GLN A 374 5.71 6.44 17.25
CA GLN A 374 4.72 5.50 17.79
C GLN A 374 3.76 6.26 18.70
N ASN A 375 2.57 6.63 18.20
CA ASN A 375 1.38 6.91 19.02
C ASN A 375 0.08 7.09 18.20
N CYS A 376 -0.20 6.16 17.27
CA CYS A 376 -1.60 5.70 17.22
C CYS A 376 -1.93 5.12 18.60
N PRO A 377 -3.09 5.40 19.23
CA PRO A 377 -3.40 4.84 20.53
C PRO A 377 -3.35 3.32 20.42
N ALA A 378 -2.53 2.69 21.27
CA ALA A 378 -2.26 1.27 21.16
C ALA A 378 -3.57 0.48 21.25
N THR A 379 -3.98 -0.13 20.13
CA THR A 379 -5.07 -1.10 20.13
C THR A 379 -4.70 -2.18 21.14
N PRO A 380 -5.60 -2.56 22.07
CA PRO A 380 -5.33 -3.64 22.99
C PRO A 380 -5.16 -4.92 22.14
N SER A 381 -3.90 -5.33 21.97
CA SER A 381 -3.54 -6.52 21.21
C SER A 381 -4.40 -7.68 21.70
N PRO A 382 -5.06 -8.46 20.80
CA PRO A 382 -5.97 -9.51 21.22
C PRO A 382 -5.22 -10.45 22.14
N THR A 383 -5.62 -10.48 23.41
CA THR A 383 -4.95 -11.30 24.42
C THR A 383 -5.14 -12.77 24.06
N MET A 384 -4.15 -13.31 23.36
CA MET A 384 -3.96 -14.74 23.15
C MET A 384 -4.00 -15.39 24.53
N SER A 385 -5.16 -15.95 24.86
CA SER A 385 -5.38 -16.57 26.16
C SER A 385 -4.32 -17.65 26.32
N PRO A 386 -3.57 -17.68 27.43
CA PRO A 386 -2.42 -18.55 27.55
C PRO A 386 -2.87 -20.00 27.43
N VAL A 387 -2.55 -20.62 26.28
CA VAL A 387 -2.79 -22.04 26.05
C VAL A 387 -1.98 -22.78 27.09
N THR A 388 -2.66 -23.37 28.08
CA THR A 388 -2.02 -24.02 29.22
C THR A 388 -1.26 -25.26 28.74
N SER A 389 0.05 -25.12 28.56
CA SER A 389 0.94 -26.19 28.15
C SER A 389 0.81 -27.40 29.08
N PRO A 390 0.45 -28.60 28.59
CA PRO A 390 0.32 -29.79 29.43
C PRO A 390 1.69 -30.20 29.96
N THR A 391 1.92 -30.03 31.25
CA THR A 391 3.23 -30.26 31.88
C THR A 391 3.51 -31.76 32.06
N MET A 392 4.03 -32.40 31.01
CA MET A 392 4.46 -33.80 31.04
C MET A 392 5.91 -33.91 31.53
N SER A 393 6.09 -34.33 32.78
CA SER A 393 7.38 -34.71 33.36
C SER A 393 7.25 -36.05 34.08
N PRO A 394 7.88 -37.15 33.61
CA PRO A 394 7.72 -38.46 34.21
C PRO A 394 8.59 -38.64 35.46
N ALA A 395 7.97 -38.73 36.64
CA ALA A 395 8.64 -39.19 37.85
C ALA A 395 8.77 -40.72 37.82
N MET A 396 9.98 -41.25 38.05
CA MET A 396 10.19 -42.70 38.15
C MET A 396 9.77 -43.26 39.51
N SER A 397 9.26 -44.50 39.44
CA SER A 397 9.19 -45.58 40.45
C SER A 397 10.19 -45.58 41.62
N PRO A 398 9.97 -46.41 42.69
CA PRO A 398 8.77 -47.20 43.03
C PRO A 398 8.38 -47.18 44.53
N THR A 399 7.20 -47.76 44.86
CA THR A 399 6.97 -48.41 46.16
C THR A 399 6.12 -49.67 46.00
N MET A 400 6.52 -50.76 46.67
CA MET A 400 5.77 -52.03 46.63
C MET A 400 4.83 -52.16 47.83
N SER A 401 3.60 -52.64 47.59
CA SER A 401 2.95 -53.72 48.37
C SER A 401 1.57 -54.08 47.77
N PRO A 402 1.31 -55.35 47.39
CA PRO A 402 -0.03 -55.80 47.01
C PRO A 402 -0.81 -56.33 48.23
N ALA A 403 -2.03 -55.85 48.45
CA ALA A 403 -2.91 -56.32 49.53
C ALA A 403 -4.36 -56.51 49.06
N MET A 404 -4.70 -57.78 48.81
CA MET A 404 -6.02 -58.43 48.78
C MET A 404 -7.32 -57.61 48.85
N SER A 405 -8.07 -57.68 47.73
CA SER A 405 -9.43 -58.27 47.66
C SER A 405 -10.64 -57.62 48.38
N PRO A 406 -11.90 -57.95 47.99
CA PRO A 406 -12.98 -56.97 48.00
C PRO A 406 -14.10 -57.22 49.04
N THR A 407 -14.89 -56.17 49.29
CA THR A 407 -16.21 -56.27 49.93
C THR A 407 -17.27 -55.56 49.09
N MET A 408 -18.26 -56.30 48.59
CA MET A 408 -19.51 -55.71 48.08
C MET A 408 -20.43 -55.32 49.24
N SER A 409 -21.10 -54.18 49.12
CA SER A 409 -22.48 -53.88 49.57
C SER A 409 -22.74 -52.37 49.51
N SER A 410 -23.96 -51.86 49.33
CA SER A 410 -25.18 -52.40 48.71
C SER A 410 -26.23 -51.28 48.69
N THR A 411 -27.00 -51.14 47.59
CA THR A 411 -28.36 -50.56 47.52
C THR A 411 -28.77 -49.40 48.46
N MET A 412 -29.21 -48.27 47.89
CA MET A 412 -30.66 -47.98 47.79
C MET A 412 -30.97 -46.84 46.79
N SER A 413 -32.07 -47.02 46.05
CA SER A 413 -32.79 -46.06 45.18
C SER A 413 -34.31 -46.32 45.42
N PRO A 414 -35.31 -45.74 44.69
CA PRO A 414 -35.36 -44.58 43.77
C PRO A 414 -35.89 -43.33 44.55
N THR A 415 -36.81 -42.41 44.18
CA THR A 415 -37.83 -42.14 43.11
C THR A 415 -38.18 -40.62 43.23
N VAL A 416 -38.88 -39.84 42.39
CA VAL A 416 -39.78 -39.92 41.19
C VAL A 416 -39.38 -38.68 40.32
N SER A 417 -39.35 -38.58 38.98
CA SER A 417 -40.18 -39.07 37.85
C SER A 417 -41.52 -38.28 37.65
N PRO A 418 -42.19 -38.35 36.47
CA PRO A 418 -41.67 -37.92 35.15
C PRO A 418 -42.70 -37.21 34.23
N ALA A 419 -42.24 -36.56 33.14
CA ALA A 419 -42.91 -36.38 31.83
C ALA A 419 -42.04 -35.45 30.95
N ALA A 420 -41.94 -35.52 29.61
CA ALA A 420 -42.32 -36.47 28.54
C ALA A 420 -41.68 -35.92 27.21
N SER A 421 -41.50 -36.62 26.08
CA SER A 421 -41.33 -38.04 25.70
C SER A 421 -40.69 -38.05 24.27
N PRO A 422 -39.93 -39.07 23.81
CA PRO A 422 -38.99 -38.92 22.68
C PRO A 422 -39.36 -39.67 21.38
N THR A 423 -38.66 -39.36 20.29
CA THR A 423 -38.51 -40.25 19.11
C THR A 423 -37.08 -40.28 18.56
N MET A 424 -36.46 -41.46 18.64
CA MET A 424 -35.49 -42.14 17.73
C MET A 424 -34.79 -41.32 16.60
N LYS A 425 -33.51 -41.56 16.25
CA LYS A 425 -32.70 -42.81 16.34
C LYS A 425 -31.20 -42.52 16.09
N PRO A 426 -30.25 -43.08 16.86
CA PRO A 426 -28.85 -43.23 16.43
C PRO A 426 -28.51 -44.70 16.17
N THR A 427 -28.03 -45.04 14.97
CA THR A 427 -27.53 -46.39 14.64
C THR A 427 -26.03 -46.49 14.86
N MET A 428 -25.59 -47.38 15.75
CA MET A 428 -24.17 -47.66 15.96
C MET A 428 -23.61 -48.66 14.95
N SER A 429 -22.36 -48.47 14.55
CA SER A 429 -21.35 -49.54 14.36
C SER A 429 -19.95 -48.93 14.16
N PRO A 430 -19.05 -48.99 15.16
CA PRO A 430 -17.63 -48.70 14.94
C PRO A 430 -16.94 -49.93 14.32
N THR A 431 -16.27 -49.76 13.17
CA THR A 431 -15.50 -50.83 12.53
C THR A 431 -14.13 -51.01 13.17
N THR A 432 -13.94 -52.11 13.88
CA THR A 432 -12.64 -52.48 14.48
C THR A 432 -11.70 -53.12 13.46
N SER A 433 -10.52 -52.53 13.22
CA SER A 433 -9.29 -53.26 12.82
C SER A 433 -8.03 -52.36 12.79
N PRO A 434 -7.25 -52.30 13.88
CA PRO A 434 -5.87 -51.83 13.83
C PRO A 434 -4.92 -52.99 13.46
N THR A 435 -4.44 -53.04 12.22
CA THR A 435 -3.47 -54.07 11.78
C THR A 435 -2.07 -53.75 12.29
N MET A 436 -1.65 -54.37 13.41
CA MET A 436 -0.25 -54.32 13.85
C MET A 436 0.64 -55.22 12.97
N SER A 437 1.74 -54.66 12.45
CA SER A 437 2.93 -55.41 12.00
C SER A 437 4.15 -54.49 11.82
N PRO A 438 4.87 -54.13 12.89
CA PRO A 438 6.19 -53.52 12.79
C PRO A 438 7.26 -54.61 12.58
N THR A 439 7.75 -54.79 11.36
CA THR A 439 8.88 -55.70 11.07
C THR A 439 10.21 -55.08 11.50
N MET A 440 10.73 -55.53 12.64
CA MET A 440 12.09 -55.19 13.09
C MET A 440 13.15 -55.82 12.18
N SER A 441 14.09 -55.01 11.67
CA SER A 441 15.36 -55.48 11.07
C SER A 441 16.53 -54.51 11.28
N PRO A 442 17.19 -54.50 12.46
CA PRO A 442 18.48 -53.86 12.65
C PRO A 442 19.60 -54.92 12.83
N THR A 443 20.23 -55.35 11.74
CA THR A 443 21.43 -56.20 11.82
C THR A 443 22.69 -55.35 11.94
N MET A 444 23.30 -55.32 13.13
CA MET A 444 24.65 -54.76 13.32
C MET A 444 25.72 -55.74 12.83
N SER A 445 26.78 -55.19 12.21
CA SER A 445 28.08 -55.86 12.04
C SER A 445 29.22 -54.83 12.12
N PRO A 446 29.90 -54.68 13.27
CA PRO A 446 31.12 -53.89 13.39
C PRO A 446 32.38 -54.77 13.33
N THR A 447 33.33 -54.43 12.46
CA THR A 447 34.71 -54.96 12.49
C THR A 447 35.69 -53.87 12.04
N MET A 448 36.77 -53.66 12.79
CA MET A 448 37.83 -52.69 12.46
C MET A 448 39.11 -53.38 12.00
N SER A 449 39.82 -52.72 11.07
CA SER A 449 41.30 -52.70 10.94
C SER A 449 42.02 -54.05 10.65
N PRO A 450 43.31 -54.09 10.25
CA PRO A 450 44.34 -53.03 10.13
C PRO A 450 44.42 -52.48 8.67
N THR A 451 45.34 -51.58 8.27
CA THR A 451 46.63 -51.11 8.82
C THR A 451 46.52 -50.07 9.93
#